data_AF-A0A969MEC5-F1
#
_entry.id   AF-A0A969MEC5-F1
#
_cell.length_a   1.000
_cell.length_b   1.000
_cell.length_c   1.000
_cell.angle_alpha   90.00
_cell.angle_beta   90.00
_cell.angle_gamma   90.00
#
_symmetry.space_group_name_H-M   'P 1'
#
loop_
_entity.id
_entity.type
_entity.pdbx_description
1 polymer ?
#
loop_
_entity_poly.entity_id
_entity_poly.type
_entity_poly.pdbx_seq_one_letter_code
_entity_poly.pdbx_strand_id
1 'polypeptide(L)'
;MKRRIYHTLNSFITSANIVHDKKYDYSHINQYDGAKTKINIVCFKHGTFSQTPQKHLLGQGCPLCGKEEMGKKNSLTTNEFIEKAKKIHGDKYDYSAIQYKNNHTLVKILCKNHGFFKQIPNSHLSGKGCARCGIIESTGSKMIDKILSIKNVFFIKEYTFNGCVNKRKLRFDFYLPDHNICIEFDGRQHFEPIEVFGGQKGFEEMQKNDYIKTIFCIKNSIKLIRVSYLDDIEETLKGIKRLKQS
;
A
#
# COMPACT_ATOMS: atom_id res chain seq x y z
N MET A 1 -34.96 44.22 41.08
CA MET A 1 -34.06 44.78 40.06
C MET A 1 -32.85 43.86 39.90
N LYS A 2 -32.79 43.00 38.88
CA LYS A 2 -31.66 42.07 38.68
C LYS A 2 -30.46 42.87 38.17
N ARG A 3 -29.44 43.08 39.02
CA ARG A 3 -28.17 43.74 38.63
C ARG A 3 -27.50 42.89 37.53
N ARG A 4 -27.50 43.38 36.29
CA ARG A 4 -26.67 42.82 35.21
C ARG A 4 -25.21 43.15 35.57
N ILE A 5 -24.43 42.12 35.89
CA ILE A 5 -22.99 42.26 36.11
C ILE A 5 -22.36 42.56 34.75
N TYR A 6 -21.94 43.81 34.53
CA TYR A 6 -21.09 44.15 33.41
C TYR A 6 -19.72 43.52 33.66
N HIS A 7 -19.41 42.43 32.96
CA HIS A 7 -18.05 41.91 32.94
C HIS A 7 -17.18 42.95 32.24
N THR A 8 -16.30 43.61 32.98
CA THR A 8 -15.34 44.55 32.41
C THR A 8 -14.32 43.81 31.54
N LEU A 9 -13.66 44.52 30.61
CA LEU A 9 -12.58 43.95 29.80
C LEU A 9 -11.51 43.28 30.68
N ASN A 10 -11.16 43.90 31.81
CA ASN A 10 -10.22 43.34 32.78
C ASN A 10 -10.72 42.02 33.41
N SER A 11 -12.02 41.93 33.76
CA SER A 11 -12.61 40.69 34.25
C SER A 11 -12.55 39.57 33.20
N PHE A 12 -12.77 39.90 31.92
CA PHE A 12 -12.61 38.95 30.83
C PHE A 12 -11.16 38.47 30.70
N ILE A 13 -10.19 39.39 30.65
CA ILE A 13 -8.76 39.06 30.49
C ILE A 13 -8.26 38.16 31.62
N THR A 14 -8.62 38.46 32.87
CA THR A 14 -8.26 37.61 34.02
C THR A 14 -8.79 36.19 33.86
N SER A 15 -10.07 36.03 33.55
CA SER A 15 -10.67 34.70 33.36
C SER A 15 -10.09 33.98 32.15
N ALA A 16 -9.83 34.69 31.05
CA ALA A 16 -9.29 34.12 29.83
C ALA A 16 -7.85 33.62 30.04
N ASN A 17 -7.02 34.35 30.78
CA ASN A 17 -5.67 33.93 31.15
C ASN A 17 -5.66 32.66 32.02
N ILE A 18 -6.66 32.47 32.88
CA ILE A 18 -6.83 31.24 33.67
C ILE A 18 -7.22 30.06 32.75
N VAL A 19 -8.23 30.25 31.89
CA VAL A 19 -8.74 29.19 30.99
C VAL A 19 -7.68 28.72 30.00
N HIS A 20 -6.87 29.65 29.49
CA HIS A 20 -5.95 29.39 28.39
C HIS A 20 -4.48 29.40 28.78
N ASP A 21 -4.17 29.47 30.07
CA ASP A 21 -2.79 29.46 30.58
C ASP A 21 -1.90 30.50 29.87
N LYS A 22 -2.40 31.74 29.80
CA LYS A 22 -1.72 32.90 29.19
C LYS A 22 -1.22 32.70 27.74
N LYS A 23 -1.94 31.93 26.91
CA LYS A 23 -1.58 31.69 25.50
C LYS A 23 -1.90 32.84 24.52
N TYR A 24 -2.52 33.91 24.99
CA TYR A 24 -3.06 34.97 24.14
C TYR A 24 -2.72 36.37 24.65
N ASP A 25 -2.68 37.30 23.71
CA ASP A 25 -2.63 38.73 23.97
C ASP A 25 -3.97 39.39 23.60
N TYR A 26 -4.38 40.30 24.48
CA TYR A 26 -5.63 41.05 24.48
C TYR A 26 -5.39 42.57 24.44
N SER A 27 -4.13 43.01 24.38
CA SER A 27 -3.69 44.42 24.45
C SER A 27 -4.31 45.31 23.37
N HIS A 28 -4.71 44.72 22.24
CA HIS A 28 -5.28 45.42 21.09
C HIS A 28 -6.83 45.54 21.12
N ILE A 29 -7.48 45.16 22.22
CA ILE A 29 -8.94 45.23 22.35
C ILE A 29 -9.33 46.64 22.84
N ASN A 30 -9.69 47.51 21.89
CA ASN A 30 -10.08 48.89 22.19
C ASN A 30 -11.58 49.05 22.52
N GLN A 31 -12.43 48.08 22.13
CA GLN A 31 -13.89 48.10 22.36
C GLN A 31 -14.37 46.74 22.85
N TYR A 32 -15.13 46.72 23.95
CA TYR A 32 -15.67 45.51 24.57
C TYR A 32 -17.17 45.67 24.85
N ASP A 33 -17.99 45.18 23.92
CA ASP A 33 -19.46 45.31 23.99
C ASP A 33 -20.14 44.06 24.56
N GLY A 34 -19.43 43.34 25.42
CA GLY A 34 -19.93 42.18 26.15
C GLY A 34 -19.69 40.83 25.49
N ALA A 35 -20.21 39.78 26.14
CA ALA A 35 -19.75 38.40 25.93
C ALA A 35 -20.10 37.76 24.58
N LYS A 36 -21.03 38.37 23.83
CA LYS A 36 -21.54 37.84 22.55
C LYS A 36 -20.98 38.58 21.33
N THR A 37 -20.33 39.72 21.52
CA THR A 37 -19.70 40.48 20.44
C THR A 37 -18.33 39.89 20.16
N LYS A 38 -17.96 39.74 18.89
CA LYS A 38 -16.64 39.20 18.52
C LYS A 38 -15.55 40.23 18.81
N ILE A 39 -14.45 39.74 19.36
CA ILE A 39 -13.22 40.50 19.60
C ILE A 39 -12.07 39.85 18.83
N ASN A 40 -11.04 40.63 18.54
CA ASN A 40 -9.80 40.14 17.96
C ASN A 40 -8.84 39.76 19.09
N ILE A 41 -8.43 38.50 19.11
CA ILE A 41 -7.52 37.92 20.11
C ILE A 41 -6.25 37.53 19.38
N VAL A 42 -5.09 37.82 19.96
CA VAL A 42 -3.79 37.49 19.36
C VAL A 42 -3.27 36.20 19.98
N CYS A 43 -3.14 35.14 19.20
CA CYS A 43 -2.42 33.94 19.62
C CYS A 43 -0.91 34.16 19.44
N PHE A 44 -0.11 33.92 20.47
CA PHE A 44 1.35 34.08 20.36
C PHE A 44 2.00 33.19 19.30
N LYS A 45 1.36 32.08 18.94
CA LYS A 45 1.87 31.13 17.93
C LYS A 45 1.38 31.43 16.51
N HIS A 46 0.10 31.79 16.36
CA HIS A 46 -0.56 31.83 15.05
C HIS A 46 -1.11 33.21 14.66
N GLY A 47 -0.89 34.21 15.50
CA GLY A 47 -1.36 35.57 15.27
C GLY A 47 -2.86 35.76 15.57
N THR A 48 -3.43 36.81 14.98
CA THR A 48 -4.76 37.31 15.32
C THR A 48 -5.89 36.44 14.77
N PHE A 49 -6.90 36.17 15.59
CA PHE A 49 -8.14 35.51 15.19
C PHE A 49 -9.34 36.14 15.90
N SER A 50 -10.54 35.96 15.36
CA SER A 50 -11.77 36.57 15.86
C SER A 50 -12.67 35.56 16.57
N GLN A 51 -13.10 35.88 17.80
CA GLN A 51 -13.96 35.01 18.61
C GLN A 51 -14.81 35.82 19.59
N THR A 52 -15.93 35.26 20.07
CA THR A 52 -16.70 35.89 21.16
C THR A 52 -16.08 35.55 22.53
N PRO A 53 -16.08 36.50 23.49
CA PRO A 53 -15.57 36.26 24.84
C PRO A 53 -16.21 35.03 25.51
N GLN A 54 -17.53 34.85 25.35
CA GLN A 54 -18.24 33.69 25.90
C GLN A 54 -17.66 32.36 25.39
N LYS A 55 -17.43 32.22 24.08
CA LYS A 55 -16.87 30.99 23.51
C LYS A 55 -15.42 30.79 23.95
N HIS A 56 -14.67 31.87 24.03
CA HIS A 56 -13.29 31.85 24.48
C HIS A 56 -13.19 31.34 25.93
N LEU A 57 -14.03 31.85 26.83
CA LEU A 57 -14.08 31.41 28.24
C LEU A 57 -14.61 29.98 28.42
N LEU A 58 -15.37 29.44 27.47
CA LEU A 58 -15.74 28.01 27.43
C LEU A 58 -14.59 27.10 26.97
N GLY A 59 -13.38 27.63 26.81
CA GLY A 59 -12.18 26.87 26.44
C GLY A 59 -11.93 26.77 24.94
N GLN A 60 -12.76 27.38 24.08
CA GLN A 60 -12.43 27.44 22.65
C GLN A 60 -11.29 28.43 22.41
N GLY A 61 -10.16 27.95 21.90
CA GLY A 61 -8.99 28.78 21.61
C GLY A 61 -8.80 29.11 20.13
N CYS A 62 -7.54 29.36 19.75
CA CYS A 62 -7.14 29.55 18.37
C CYS A 62 -7.52 28.34 17.51
N PRO A 63 -8.21 28.53 16.37
CA PRO A 63 -8.56 27.45 15.46
C PRO A 63 -7.34 26.70 14.90
N LEU A 64 -6.21 27.38 14.73
CA LEU A 64 -4.98 26.78 14.22
C LEU A 64 -4.29 25.91 15.27
N CYS A 65 -4.17 26.36 16.52
CA CYS A 65 -3.77 25.50 17.64
C CYS A 65 -4.67 24.26 17.75
N GLY A 66 -5.99 24.43 17.66
CA GLY A 66 -6.95 23.32 17.72
C GLY A 66 -6.72 22.31 16.59
N LYS A 67 -6.46 22.77 15.36
CA LYS A 67 -6.14 21.89 14.22
C LYS A 67 -4.84 21.13 14.40
N GLU A 68 -3.79 21.78 14.93
CA GLU A 68 -2.51 21.12 15.18
C GLU A 68 -2.62 20.03 16.24
N GLU A 69 -3.30 20.31 17.36
CA GLU A 69 -3.50 19.33 18.42
C GLU A 69 -4.37 18.16 17.95
N MET A 70 -5.43 18.44 17.18
CA MET A 70 -6.24 17.40 16.53
C MET A 70 -5.40 16.58 15.54
N GLY A 71 -4.52 17.22 14.77
CA GLY A 71 -3.61 16.57 13.83
C GLY A 71 -2.63 15.62 14.53
N LYS A 72 -2.07 16.03 15.68
CA LYS A 72 -1.22 15.16 16.52
C LYS A 72 -2.01 13.99 17.08
N LYS A 73 -3.20 14.24 17.63
CA LYS A 73 -4.05 13.20 18.23
C LYS A 73 -4.52 12.15 17.22
N ASN A 74 -4.77 12.56 15.98
CA ASN A 74 -5.19 11.67 14.90
C ASN A 74 -4.01 11.07 14.11
N SER A 75 -2.77 11.51 14.38
CA SER A 75 -1.58 10.92 13.78
C SER A 75 -1.26 9.60 14.44
N LEU A 76 -0.91 8.60 13.62
CA LEU A 76 -0.51 7.30 14.15
C LEU A 76 0.89 7.41 14.75
N THR A 77 1.14 6.65 15.80
CA THR A 77 2.50 6.34 16.23
C THR A 77 3.17 5.36 15.26
N THR A 78 4.49 5.27 15.31
CA THR A 78 5.26 4.28 14.53
C THR A 78 4.75 2.86 14.77
N ASN A 79 4.49 2.51 16.04
CA ASN A 79 4.02 1.16 16.39
C ASN A 79 2.62 0.89 15.84
N GLU A 80 1.69 1.84 15.96
CA GLU A 80 0.34 1.69 15.40
C GLU A 80 0.35 1.56 13.88
N PHE A 81 1.25 2.28 13.19
CA PHE A 81 1.46 2.09 11.76
C PHE A 81 1.93 0.67 11.45
N ILE A 82 2.94 0.16 12.16
CA ILE A 82 3.49 -1.18 11.95
C ILE A 82 2.43 -2.26 12.18
N GLU A 83 1.68 -2.17 13.27
CA GLU A 83 0.61 -3.13 13.60
C GLU A 83 -0.48 -3.15 12.51
N LYS A 84 -0.90 -1.97 12.02
CA LYS A 84 -1.86 -1.90 10.91
C LYS A 84 -1.28 -2.45 9.61
N ALA A 85 -0.01 -2.14 9.32
CA ALA A 85 0.65 -2.62 8.11
C ALA A 85 0.81 -4.15 8.10
N LYS A 86 1.17 -4.75 9.24
CA LYS A 86 1.22 -6.21 9.42
C LYS A 86 -0.15 -6.86 9.25
N LYS A 87 -1.24 -6.25 9.74
CA LYS A 87 -2.60 -6.77 9.52
C LYS A 87 -2.98 -6.85 8.03
N ILE A 88 -2.47 -5.93 7.21
CA ILE A 88 -2.79 -5.86 5.77
C ILE A 88 -1.87 -6.78 4.95
N HIS A 89 -0.57 -6.75 5.25
CA HIS A 89 0.45 -7.40 4.42
C HIS A 89 1.01 -8.70 5.00
N GLY A 90 0.60 -9.08 6.21
CA GLY A 90 1.17 -10.19 6.95
C GLY A 90 2.68 -10.02 7.12
N ASP A 91 3.41 -11.10 6.87
CA ASP A 91 4.87 -11.17 7.02
C ASP A 91 5.65 -10.77 5.76
N LYS A 92 5.02 -10.11 4.77
CA LYS A 92 5.69 -9.73 3.51
C LYS A 92 6.82 -8.69 3.67
N TYR A 93 6.76 -7.87 4.73
CA TYR A 93 7.66 -6.75 4.93
C TYR A 93 8.27 -6.72 6.33
N ASP A 94 9.45 -6.13 6.42
CA ASP A 94 10.13 -5.80 7.66
C ASP A 94 10.13 -4.26 7.83
N TYR A 95 9.77 -3.83 9.04
CA TYR A 95 9.60 -2.43 9.43
C TYR A 95 10.62 -1.97 10.48
N SER A 96 11.65 -2.78 10.80
CA SER A 96 12.66 -2.48 11.82
C SER A 96 13.37 -1.14 11.62
N ALA A 97 13.56 -0.72 10.37
CA ALA A 97 14.23 0.52 10.01
C ALA A 97 13.26 1.70 9.77
N ILE A 98 12.00 1.59 10.16
CA ILE A 98 11.01 2.62 9.82
C ILE A 98 11.10 3.84 10.74
N GLN A 99 11.01 5.03 10.13
CA GLN A 99 10.85 6.30 10.83
C GLN A 99 9.55 6.95 10.36
N TYR A 100 8.45 6.63 11.06
CA TYR A 100 7.14 7.18 10.71
C TYR A 100 7.01 8.62 11.25
N LYS A 101 6.60 9.55 10.37
CA LYS A 101 6.33 10.95 10.73
C LYS A 101 4.86 11.34 10.59
N ASN A 102 4.24 10.93 9.49
CA ASN A 102 2.82 11.14 9.20
C ASN A 102 2.41 10.27 8.00
N ASN A 103 1.12 10.28 7.65
CA ASN A 103 0.56 9.43 6.60
C ASN A 103 0.98 9.80 5.16
N HIS A 104 1.64 10.95 4.96
CA HIS A 104 2.03 11.47 3.64
C HIS A 104 3.54 11.49 3.41
N THR A 105 4.33 11.30 4.46
CA THR A 105 5.80 11.31 4.37
C THR A 105 6.30 9.92 4.03
N LEU A 106 7.16 9.82 3.01
CA LEU A 106 7.74 8.54 2.59
C LEU A 106 8.47 7.84 3.74
N VAL A 107 8.18 6.56 3.90
CA VAL A 107 8.88 5.66 4.82
C VAL A 107 9.69 4.63 4.05
N LYS A 108 10.80 4.19 4.65
CA LYS A 108 11.65 3.11 4.12
C LYS A 108 11.16 1.79 4.67
N ILE A 109 10.74 0.88 3.79
CA ILE A 109 10.21 -0.46 4.13
C ILE A 109 11.11 -1.50 3.48
N LEU A 110 11.40 -2.59 4.18
CA LEU A 110 12.18 -3.71 3.64
C LEU A 110 11.22 -4.77 3.10
N CYS A 111 11.25 -5.00 1.79
CA CYS A 111 10.64 -6.18 1.20
C CYS A 111 11.61 -7.36 1.36
N LYS A 112 11.13 -8.48 1.92
CA LYS A 112 11.96 -9.67 2.14
C LYS A 112 12.60 -10.20 0.84
N ASN A 113 11.94 -10.01 -0.31
CA ASN A 113 12.40 -10.54 -1.60
C ASN A 113 13.17 -9.51 -2.45
N HIS A 114 12.88 -8.21 -2.28
CA HIS A 114 13.37 -7.16 -3.20
C HIS A 114 14.22 -6.08 -2.52
N GLY A 115 14.45 -6.20 -1.22
CA GLY A 115 15.18 -5.22 -0.44
C GLY A 115 14.37 -3.95 -0.14
N PHE A 116 15.07 -2.87 0.18
CA PHE A 116 14.46 -1.63 0.62
C PHE A 116 13.76 -0.87 -0.50
N PHE A 117 12.57 -0.36 -0.20
CA PHE A 117 11.84 0.58 -1.05
C PHE A 117 11.23 1.70 -0.21
N LYS A 118 10.84 2.79 -0.88
CA LYS A 118 10.16 3.92 -0.25
C LYS A 118 8.69 3.91 -0.63
N GLN A 119 7.81 4.16 0.34
CA GLN A 119 6.37 4.27 0.08
C GLN A 119 5.69 5.23 1.06
N ILE A 120 4.57 5.81 0.63
CA ILE A 120 3.73 6.67 1.47
C ILE A 120 2.91 5.76 2.41
N PRO A 121 2.93 5.98 3.74
CA PRO A 121 2.19 5.17 4.70
C PRO A 121 0.70 5.00 4.37
N ASN A 122 0.01 6.07 3.96
CA ASN A 122 -1.40 5.98 3.57
C ASN A 122 -1.63 4.99 2.42
N SER A 123 -0.75 5.03 1.40
CA SER A 123 -0.81 4.09 0.28
C SER A 123 -0.45 2.66 0.71
N HIS A 124 0.51 2.51 1.62
CA HIS A 124 0.87 1.20 2.15
C HIS A 124 -0.29 0.57 2.92
N LEU A 125 -0.94 1.35 3.78
CA LEU A 125 -2.13 0.95 4.53
C LEU A 125 -3.38 0.78 3.66
N SER A 126 -3.38 1.24 2.40
CA SER A 126 -4.43 0.94 1.44
C SER A 126 -4.17 -0.35 0.65
N GLY A 127 -3.19 -1.16 1.07
CA GLY A 127 -2.83 -2.42 0.42
C GLY A 127 -1.78 -2.31 -0.70
N LYS A 128 -1.25 -1.11 -1.00
CA LYS A 128 -0.11 -1.01 -1.93
C LYS A 128 1.16 -1.53 -1.26
N GLY A 129 2.04 -2.12 -2.06
CA GLY A 129 3.24 -2.78 -1.57
C GLY A 129 4.46 -2.49 -2.44
N CYS A 130 5.45 -3.37 -2.39
CA CYS A 130 6.61 -3.31 -3.27
C CYS A 130 6.18 -3.40 -4.74
N ALA A 131 6.58 -2.43 -5.56
CA ALA A 131 6.25 -2.41 -6.99
C ALA A 131 6.77 -3.66 -7.72
N ARG A 132 7.95 -4.18 -7.33
CA ARG A 132 8.52 -5.41 -7.91
C ARG A 132 7.67 -6.64 -7.56
N CYS A 133 7.18 -6.75 -6.32
CA CYS A 133 6.19 -7.78 -5.96
C CYS A 133 4.90 -7.63 -6.77
N GLY A 134 4.38 -6.41 -6.90
CA GLY A 134 3.15 -6.17 -7.68
C GLY A 134 3.31 -6.50 -9.17
N ILE A 135 4.51 -6.33 -9.75
CA ILE A 135 4.82 -6.73 -11.13
C ILE A 135 4.91 -8.25 -11.26
N ILE A 136 5.52 -8.94 -10.30
CA ILE A 136 5.64 -10.41 -10.29
C ILE A 136 4.26 -11.06 -10.11
N GLU A 137 3.45 -10.57 -9.16
CA GLU A 137 2.08 -11.04 -8.93
C GLU A 137 1.16 -10.74 -10.14
N SER A 138 1.47 -9.71 -10.94
CA SER A 138 0.66 -9.37 -12.12
C SER A 138 1.14 -9.97 -13.43
N THR A 139 2.38 -10.47 -13.57
CA THR A 139 2.87 -11.13 -14.80
C THR A 139 4.21 -11.86 -14.63
N GLY A 140 4.22 -13.05 -14.03
CA GLY A 140 5.37 -13.96 -14.15
C GLY A 140 5.72 -14.29 -15.61
N SER A 141 4.70 -14.37 -16.48
CA SER A 141 4.88 -14.52 -17.92
C SER A 141 5.66 -13.37 -18.57
N LYS A 142 5.45 -12.10 -18.19
CA LYS A 142 6.24 -10.97 -18.74
C LYS A 142 7.70 -11.02 -18.29
N MET A 143 7.97 -11.55 -17.10
CA MET A 143 9.36 -11.70 -16.63
C MET A 143 10.08 -12.79 -17.42
N ILE A 144 9.41 -13.93 -17.68
CA ILE A 144 9.91 -14.99 -18.55
C ILE A 144 10.14 -14.46 -19.98
N ASP A 145 9.18 -13.73 -20.56
CA ASP A 145 9.28 -13.10 -21.89
C ASP A 145 10.51 -12.17 -21.99
N LYS A 146 10.72 -11.33 -20.96
CA LYS A 146 11.88 -10.43 -20.91
C LYS A 146 13.21 -11.20 -20.79
N ILE A 147 13.28 -12.22 -19.94
CA ILE A 147 14.50 -13.03 -19.74
C ILE A 147 14.85 -13.78 -21.03
N LEU A 148 13.87 -14.43 -21.67
CA LEU A 148 14.08 -15.16 -22.92
C LEU A 148 14.51 -14.21 -24.06
N SER A 149 13.92 -13.01 -24.13
CA SER A 149 14.30 -11.97 -25.09
C SER A 149 15.74 -11.49 -24.89
N ILE A 150 16.15 -11.23 -23.65
CA ILE A 150 17.55 -10.83 -23.33
C ILE A 150 18.54 -11.95 -23.68
N LYS A 151 18.16 -13.20 -23.45
CA LYS A 151 18.96 -14.38 -23.81
C LYS A 151 18.97 -14.67 -25.31
N ASN A 152 18.17 -13.93 -26.09
CA ASN A 152 18.02 -14.08 -27.54
C ASN A 152 17.64 -15.53 -27.94
N VAL A 153 16.71 -16.10 -27.18
CA VAL A 153 16.13 -17.43 -27.43
C VAL A 153 14.82 -17.24 -28.18
N PHE A 154 14.58 -18.04 -29.22
CA PHE A 154 13.30 -18.03 -29.93
C PHE A 154 12.23 -18.75 -29.10
N PHE A 155 11.07 -18.12 -28.94
CA PHE A 155 9.94 -18.68 -28.21
C PHE A 155 8.61 -18.22 -28.80
N ILE A 156 7.58 -19.03 -28.59
CA ILE A 156 6.20 -18.78 -28.99
C ILE A 156 5.35 -18.69 -27.73
N LYS A 157 4.55 -17.63 -27.60
CA LYS A 157 3.62 -17.45 -26.48
C LYS A 157 2.31 -18.17 -26.73
N GLU A 158 1.64 -18.58 -25.66
CA GLU A 158 0.25 -19.03 -25.71
C GLU A 158 0.03 -20.20 -26.69
N TYR A 159 1.00 -21.13 -26.76
CA TYR A 159 1.05 -22.19 -27.76
C TYR A 159 0.13 -23.37 -27.41
N THR A 160 -0.54 -23.95 -28.41
CA THR A 160 -1.41 -25.13 -28.24
C THR A 160 -0.98 -26.26 -29.16
N PHE A 161 -0.89 -27.48 -28.63
CA PHE A 161 -0.68 -28.68 -29.44
C PHE A 161 -2.02 -29.32 -29.84
N ASN A 162 -2.11 -29.85 -31.06
CA ASN A 162 -3.34 -30.47 -31.56
C ASN A 162 -3.80 -31.70 -30.75
N GLY A 163 -2.88 -32.38 -30.04
CA GLY A 163 -3.19 -33.56 -29.21
C GLY A 163 -3.30 -33.29 -27.71
N CYS A 164 -3.10 -32.06 -27.24
CA CYS A 164 -3.21 -31.72 -25.81
C CYS A 164 -4.59 -31.09 -25.56
N VAL A 165 -5.59 -31.91 -25.24
CA VAL A 165 -7.00 -31.50 -25.14
C VAL A 165 -7.64 -32.06 -23.88
N ASN A 166 -8.44 -31.24 -23.20
CA ASN A 166 -9.40 -31.67 -22.18
C ASN A 166 -10.84 -31.43 -22.67
N LYS A 167 -11.52 -30.38 -22.19
CA LYS A 167 -12.77 -29.86 -22.80
C LYS A 167 -12.48 -28.99 -24.05
N ARG A 168 -11.30 -28.38 -24.08
CA ARG A 168 -10.76 -27.54 -25.16
C ARG A 168 -9.25 -27.82 -25.28
N LYS A 169 -8.63 -27.34 -26.37
CA LYS A 169 -7.17 -27.39 -26.52
C LYS A 169 -6.52 -26.67 -25.33
N LEU A 170 -5.58 -27.34 -24.68
CA LEU A 170 -4.82 -26.78 -23.56
C LEU A 170 -3.66 -25.96 -24.09
N ARG A 171 -3.48 -24.79 -23.48
CA ARG A 171 -2.53 -23.78 -23.89
C ARG A 171 -1.37 -23.73 -22.91
N PHE A 172 -0.16 -23.64 -23.46
CA PHE A 172 1.08 -23.43 -22.72
C PHE A 172 1.49 -21.96 -22.75
N ASP A 173 2.05 -21.44 -21.65
CA ASP A 173 2.45 -20.03 -21.58
C ASP A 173 3.57 -19.71 -22.58
N PHE A 174 4.61 -20.56 -22.63
CA PHE A 174 5.69 -20.45 -23.59
C PHE A 174 6.06 -21.82 -24.16
N TYR A 175 6.38 -21.84 -25.46
CA TYR A 175 7.00 -22.97 -26.13
C TYR A 175 8.30 -22.50 -26.80
N LEU A 176 9.39 -23.23 -26.60
CA LEU A 176 10.70 -22.99 -27.20
C LEU A 176 10.97 -24.13 -28.19
N PRO A 177 10.67 -23.94 -29.49
CA PRO A 177 10.76 -25.00 -30.49
C PRO A 177 12.17 -25.58 -30.60
N ASP A 178 13.19 -24.72 -30.59
CA ASP A 178 14.60 -25.11 -30.75
C ASP A 178 15.10 -26.02 -29.61
N HIS A 179 14.48 -25.94 -28.44
CA HIS A 179 14.83 -26.73 -27.27
C HIS A 179 13.83 -27.86 -26.98
N ASN A 180 12.71 -27.90 -27.70
CA ASN A 180 11.55 -28.72 -27.40
C ASN A 180 11.10 -28.60 -25.92
N ILE A 181 11.05 -27.37 -25.41
CA ILE A 181 10.68 -27.05 -24.02
C ILE A 181 9.35 -26.29 -23.99
N CYS A 182 8.43 -26.70 -23.12
CA CYS A 182 7.30 -25.88 -22.67
C CYS A 182 7.59 -25.27 -21.30
N ILE A 183 7.17 -24.03 -21.08
CA ILE A 183 7.26 -23.34 -19.79
C ILE A 183 5.85 -22.91 -19.37
N GLU A 184 5.51 -23.17 -18.11
CA GLU A 184 4.27 -22.73 -17.45
C GLU A 184 4.63 -21.90 -16.23
N PHE A 185 3.90 -20.80 -16.00
CA PHE A 185 4.00 -20.00 -14.80
C PHE A 185 2.82 -20.26 -13.87
N ASP A 186 3.09 -20.98 -12.79
CA ASP A 186 2.08 -21.37 -11.81
C ASP A 186 1.90 -20.24 -10.78
N GLY A 187 0.87 -19.42 -11.01
CA GLY A 187 0.43 -18.39 -10.06
C GLY A 187 -0.17 -18.97 -8.77
N ARG A 188 -0.50 -18.11 -7.80
CA ARG A 188 -1.06 -18.52 -6.50
C ARG A 188 -2.31 -19.38 -6.62
N GLN A 189 -3.14 -19.17 -7.64
CA GLN A 189 -4.32 -19.99 -7.90
C GLN A 189 -4.02 -21.49 -8.05
N HIS A 190 -2.79 -21.91 -8.42
CA HIS A 190 -2.42 -23.33 -8.55
C HIS A 190 -2.20 -24.05 -7.22
N PHE A 191 -2.12 -23.30 -6.11
CA PHE A 191 -1.84 -23.84 -4.78
C PHE A 191 -3.05 -23.74 -3.85
N GLU A 192 -3.91 -22.76 -4.06
CA GLU A 192 -5.08 -22.50 -3.21
C GLU A 192 -6.31 -22.15 -4.05
N PRO A 193 -7.52 -22.60 -3.65
CA PRO A 193 -8.76 -22.18 -4.30
C PRO A 193 -9.01 -20.69 -4.06
N ILE A 194 -9.24 -19.94 -5.14
CA ILE A 194 -9.54 -18.52 -5.09
C ILE A 194 -10.95 -18.30 -5.66
N GLU A 195 -11.85 -17.71 -4.85
CA GLU A 195 -13.26 -17.44 -5.19
C GLU A 195 -13.42 -16.75 -6.57
N VAL A 196 -12.61 -15.73 -6.84
CA VAL A 196 -12.62 -14.97 -8.10
C VAL A 196 -12.31 -15.85 -9.32
N PHE A 197 -11.61 -16.97 -9.13
CA PHE A 197 -11.24 -17.93 -10.18
C PHE A 197 -12.08 -19.22 -10.13
N GLY A 198 -13.28 -19.17 -9.54
CA GLY A 198 -14.21 -20.30 -9.48
C GLY A 198 -14.05 -21.19 -8.24
N GLY A 199 -13.33 -20.70 -7.22
CA GLY A 199 -13.18 -21.36 -5.92
C GLY A 199 -12.64 -22.78 -6.03
N GLN A 200 -13.21 -23.70 -5.26
CA GLN A 200 -12.77 -25.10 -5.21
C GLN A 200 -12.92 -25.83 -6.56
N LYS A 201 -13.99 -25.54 -7.32
CA LYS A 201 -14.23 -26.18 -8.62
C LYS A 201 -13.20 -25.74 -9.66
N GLY A 202 -12.87 -24.44 -9.69
CA GLY A 202 -11.84 -23.91 -10.59
C GLY A 202 -10.47 -24.51 -10.30
N PHE A 203 -10.14 -24.68 -9.01
CA PHE A 203 -8.91 -25.31 -8.57
C PHE A 203 -8.78 -26.77 -9.03
N GLU A 204 -9.81 -27.59 -8.83
CA GLU A 204 -9.83 -29.00 -9.28
C GLU A 204 -9.74 -29.15 -10.81
N GLU A 205 -10.41 -28.27 -11.56
CA GLU A 205 -10.30 -28.26 -13.02
C GLU A 205 -8.89 -27.90 -13.49
N MET A 206 -8.25 -26.96 -12.80
CA MET A 206 -6.87 -26.57 -13.12
C MET A 206 -5.88 -27.70 -12.85
N GLN A 207 -6.00 -28.38 -11.71
CA GLN A 207 -5.19 -29.57 -11.41
C GLN A 207 -5.34 -30.68 -12.47
N LYS A 208 -6.55 -30.89 -12.99
CA LYS A 208 -6.81 -31.84 -14.09
C LYS A 208 -6.12 -31.40 -15.38
N ASN A 209 -6.21 -30.12 -15.73
CA ASN A 209 -5.53 -29.57 -16.91
C ASN A 209 -4.02 -29.72 -16.81
N ASP A 210 -3.46 -29.42 -15.64
CA ASP A 210 -2.04 -29.55 -15.33
C ASP A 210 -1.57 -30.99 -15.47
N TYR A 211 -2.35 -31.96 -14.98
CA TYR A 211 -2.04 -33.38 -15.16
C TYR A 211 -2.01 -33.78 -16.64
N ILE A 212 -3.00 -33.36 -17.43
CA ILE A 212 -3.06 -33.67 -18.88
C ILE A 212 -1.86 -33.07 -19.62
N LYS A 213 -1.47 -31.82 -19.30
CA LYS A 213 -0.27 -31.18 -19.87
C LYS A 213 0.98 -31.99 -19.57
N THR A 214 1.18 -32.40 -18.31
CA THR A 214 2.35 -33.19 -17.91
C THR A 214 2.42 -34.51 -18.68
N ILE A 215 1.32 -35.26 -18.74
CA ILE A 215 1.27 -36.53 -19.46
C ILE A 215 1.50 -36.33 -20.96
N PHE A 216 0.96 -35.27 -21.55
CA PHE A 216 1.18 -34.96 -22.96
C PHE A 216 2.66 -34.67 -23.25
N CYS A 217 3.32 -33.85 -22.41
CA CYS A 217 4.73 -33.53 -22.56
C CYS A 217 5.61 -34.79 -22.44
N ILE A 218 5.34 -35.65 -21.44
CA ILE A 218 6.05 -36.94 -21.28
C ILE A 218 5.89 -37.83 -22.52
N LYS A 219 4.66 -38.02 -23.01
CA LYS A 219 4.39 -38.87 -24.18
C LYS A 219 5.06 -38.39 -25.45
N ASN A 220 5.23 -37.08 -25.62
CA ASN A 220 5.83 -36.49 -26.82
C ASN A 220 7.31 -36.14 -26.64
N SER A 221 7.95 -36.59 -25.54
CA SER A 221 9.35 -36.26 -25.21
C SER A 221 9.64 -34.75 -25.21
N ILE A 222 8.64 -33.95 -24.79
CA ILE A 222 8.74 -32.50 -24.62
C ILE A 222 9.09 -32.24 -23.16
N LYS A 223 10.12 -31.41 -22.90
CA LYS A 223 10.47 -31.04 -21.53
C LYS A 223 9.52 -29.96 -21.02
N LEU A 224 8.85 -30.21 -19.91
CA LEU A 224 7.97 -29.23 -19.25
C LEU A 224 8.69 -28.63 -18.04
N ILE A 225 8.83 -27.30 -18.02
CA ILE A 225 9.35 -26.53 -16.89
C ILE A 225 8.18 -25.78 -16.27
N ARG A 226 7.92 -26.01 -14.98
CA ARG A 226 6.96 -25.24 -14.19
C ARG A 226 7.72 -24.25 -13.32
N VAL A 227 7.32 -22.98 -13.38
CA VAL A 227 7.89 -21.90 -12.61
C VAL A 227 6.82 -21.40 -11.65
N SER A 228 6.99 -21.67 -10.36
CA SER A 228 6.10 -21.13 -9.33
C SER A 228 6.31 -19.64 -9.15
N TYR A 229 5.28 -18.92 -8.74
CA TYR A 229 5.41 -17.52 -8.31
C TYR A 229 6.36 -17.32 -7.11
N LEU A 230 6.72 -18.40 -6.40
CA LEU A 230 7.70 -18.39 -5.30
C LEU A 230 9.13 -18.64 -5.78
N ASP A 231 9.33 -19.13 -7.00
CA ASP A 231 10.64 -19.53 -7.52
C ASP A 231 11.43 -18.33 -8.05
N ASP A 232 12.76 -18.40 -7.96
CA ASP A 232 13.64 -17.48 -8.69
C ASP A 232 13.61 -17.85 -10.18
N ILE A 233 12.86 -17.05 -10.95
CA ILE A 233 12.67 -17.23 -12.40
C ILE A 233 14.02 -17.23 -13.14
N GLU A 234 14.99 -16.42 -12.70
CA GLU A 234 16.28 -16.31 -13.38
C GLU A 234 17.15 -17.56 -13.15
N GLU A 235 17.11 -18.12 -11.93
CA GLU A 235 17.78 -19.37 -11.61
C GLU A 235 17.16 -20.55 -12.37
N THR A 236 15.83 -20.66 -12.39
CA THR A 236 15.11 -21.74 -13.07
C THR A 236 15.36 -21.74 -14.58
N LEU A 237 15.52 -20.55 -15.19
CA LEU A 237 15.80 -20.40 -16.63
C LEU A 237 17.30 -20.31 -16.97
N LYS A 238 18.20 -20.46 -15.99
CA LYS A 238 19.66 -20.32 -16.19
C LYS A 238 20.23 -21.31 -17.21
N GLY A 239 19.65 -22.51 -17.28
CA GLY A 239 20.06 -23.58 -18.19
C GLY A 239 19.68 -23.36 -19.66
N ILE A 240 18.77 -22.42 -19.96
CA ILE A 240 18.31 -22.14 -21.32
C ILE A 240 19.26 -21.10 -21.95
N LYS A 241 19.90 -21.46 -23.05
CA LYS A 241 20.85 -20.62 -23.80
C LYS A 241 20.56 -20.74 -25.29
N ARG A 242 20.82 -19.67 -26.06
CA ARG A 242 20.74 -19.70 -27.52
C ARG A 242 21.58 -20.84 -28.09
N LEU A 243 20.96 -21.71 -28.88
CA LEU A 243 21.69 -22.69 -29.68
C LEU A 243 22.40 -21.93 -30.81
N LYS A 244 23.72 -22.05 -30.89
CA LYS A 244 24.46 -21.57 -32.06
C LYS A 244 24.00 -22.43 -33.24
N GLN A 245 23.46 -21.80 -34.28
CA GLN A 245 23.32 -22.46 -35.57
C GLN A 245 24.75 -22.79 -36.05
N SER A 246 25.04 -24.09 -36.12
CA SER A 246 26.17 -24.66 -36.85
C SER A 246 25.87 -24.65 -38.34
#